data_AF-A0A954KUC4-F1
#
_entry.id   AF-A0A954KUC4-F1
#
_cell.length_a   1.000
_cell.length_b   1.000
_cell.length_c   1.000
_cell.angle_alpha   90.00
_cell.angle_beta   90.00
_cell.angle_gamma   90.00
#
_symmetry.space_group_name_H-M   'P 1'
#
loop_
_entity.id
_entity.type
_entity.pdbx_description
1 polymer ?
#
loop_
_entity_poly.entity_id
_entity_poly.type
_entity_poly.pdbx_seq_one_letter_code
_entity_poly.pdbx_strand_id
1 'polypeptide(L)'
;TDEGNQGPWMASFRSLRTWGPPYSGRALFPIRSLVPESLDGLLGAQKNLGYTSIVSSAVRLHDQSMAVGQGAGAVAAVSILNDCNPRDIPWSRAHLAQVWNVLATAENGQVPQTLWPFGDLDPTHPAFVAVQQMAVRQILPMQPFEVDFRPDDPATFEWQAEVLRRSFLCKDVAPGITDPQNDTTRAEFAMYWWKRIARQPELEFDNSHPGDRDEDGIPDIEDPLPYSSASSTWPEFKLPEDQDGIPEDVEGKVQHINFAGANVRKVDGFLHDAGQPFDAQRGFGWSRDISANNRKRDRLDEIPRDTFLFTRSDDIWTMNLPNGTYHVTVCVGDSGHEQFGQNVTVNGSPLMRDVRTETGWFLEKSMEVEVTDGKLTIEIGMIDSNTNTCINWVQVQPVNH
;
A
#
# COMPACT_ATOMS: atom_id res chain seq x y z
N THR A 1 -17.77 -26.83 12.53
CA THR A 1 -19.07 -26.47 11.95
C THR A 1 -18.97 -26.71 10.46
N ASP A 2 -19.98 -27.32 9.86
CA ASP A 2 -19.99 -27.77 8.45
C ASP A 2 -20.26 -26.61 7.46
N GLU A 3 -20.03 -25.36 7.87
CA GLU A 3 -20.10 -24.16 7.01
C GLU A 3 -18.84 -24.00 6.15
N GLY A 4 -18.27 -25.13 5.72
CA GLY A 4 -17.15 -25.17 4.78
C GLY A 4 -17.54 -24.45 3.49
N ASN A 5 -16.85 -23.35 3.20
CA ASN A 5 -16.92 -22.52 2.00
C ASN A 5 -18.14 -21.58 1.84
N GLN A 6 -19.04 -21.44 2.83
CA GLN A 6 -20.20 -20.54 2.73
C GLN A 6 -20.05 -19.23 3.52
N GLY A 7 -18.95 -19.05 4.28
CA GLY A 7 -18.69 -17.80 4.98
C GLY A 7 -17.99 -16.74 4.09
N PRO A 8 -17.79 -15.51 4.60
CA PRO A 8 -17.24 -14.35 3.86
C PRO A 8 -15.77 -14.50 3.39
N TRP A 9 -15.21 -15.71 3.41
CA TRP A 9 -13.80 -15.98 3.17
C TRP A 9 -13.60 -16.53 1.75
N MET A 10 -12.75 -15.87 0.97
CA MET A 10 -12.26 -16.40 -0.31
C MET A 10 -11.06 -17.33 -0.08
N ALA A 11 -11.20 -18.61 -0.41
CA ALA A 11 -10.08 -19.55 -0.38
C ALA A 11 -9.35 -19.57 -1.74
N SER A 12 -8.15 -19.00 -1.80
CA SER A 12 -7.25 -19.13 -2.96
C SER A 12 -6.08 -20.05 -2.61
N PHE A 13 -5.95 -21.17 -3.32
CA PHE A 13 -4.84 -22.11 -3.15
C PHE A 13 -3.77 -21.82 -4.20
N ARG A 14 -2.61 -21.29 -3.77
CA ARG A 14 -1.46 -21.05 -4.66
C ARG A 14 -0.49 -22.23 -4.63
N SER A 15 0.09 -22.53 -5.79
CA SER A 15 1.06 -23.62 -5.98
C SER A 15 2.40 -23.41 -5.25
N LEU A 16 2.69 -22.17 -4.84
CA LEU A 16 3.91 -21.78 -4.12
C LEU A 16 3.57 -20.87 -2.93
N ARG A 17 4.23 -21.08 -1.78
CA ARG A 17 4.17 -20.16 -0.63
C ARG A 17 5.07 -18.95 -0.92
N THR A 18 4.52 -17.91 -1.52
CA THR A 18 5.19 -16.61 -1.62
C THR A 18 4.65 -15.69 -0.53
N TRP A 19 5.51 -15.27 0.39
CA TRP A 19 5.24 -14.18 1.34
C TRP A 19 5.71 -12.87 0.70
N GLY A 20 4.85 -11.85 0.64
CA GLY A 20 5.14 -10.59 -0.03
C GLY A 20 3.86 -9.89 -0.50
N PRO A 21 3.89 -8.57 -0.78
CA PRO A 21 2.71 -7.80 -1.14
C PRO A 21 1.84 -8.49 -2.20
N PRO A 22 0.51 -8.48 -2.03
CA PRO A 22 -0.23 -7.86 -0.93
C PRO A 22 -0.35 -8.73 0.35
N TYR A 23 0.32 -9.89 0.43
CA TYR A 23 0.08 -10.89 1.47
C TYR A 23 1.15 -10.90 2.58
N SER A 24 0.71 -10.65 3.81
CA SER A 24 1.52 -10.75 5.03
C SER A 24 1.18 -12.02 5.82
N GLY A 25 2.18 -12.61 6.50
CA GLY A 25 1.97 -13.66 7.49
C GLY A 25 1.53 -13.12 8.87
N ARG A 26 1.38 -11.80 8.98
CA ARG A 26 0.97 -11.11 10.20
C ARG A 26 -0.52 -10.77 10.11
N ALA A 27 -1.24 -10.94 11.22
CA ALA A 27 -2.66 -10.71 11.30
C ALA A 27 -3.01 -9.96 12.59
N LEU A 28 -4.11 -9.20 12.53
CA LEU A 28 -4.71 -8.59 13.71
C LEU A 28 -5.78 -9.52 14.26
N PHE A 29 -5.92 -9.53 15.59
CA PHE A 29 -6.93 -10.33 16.27
C PHE A 29 -7.92 -9.41 17.00
N PRO A 30 -9.20 -9.34 16.59
CA PRO A 30 -10.17 -8.46 17.23
C PRO A 30 -10.39 -8.81 18.70
N ILE A 31 -10.52 -7.79 19.56
CA ILE A 31 -10.74 -7.98 21.01
C ILE A 31 -12.05 -8.74 21.30
N ARG A 32 -13.10 -8.50 20.50
CA ARG A 32 -14.38 -9.22 20.64
C ARG A 32 -14.23 -10.73 20.52
N SER A 33 -13.27 -11.21 19.72
CA SER A 33 -12.96 -12.63 19.60
C SER A 33 -12.34 -13.24 20.86
N LEU A 34 -11.94 -12.42 21.83
CA LEU A 34 -11.43 -12.87 23.14
C LEU A 34 -12.52 -12.98 24.20
N VAL A 35 -13.71 -12.43 23.95
CA VAL A 35 -14.79 -12.34 24.94
C VAL A 35 -15.86 -13.38 24.64
N PRO A 36 -16.17 -14.29 25.57
CA PRO A 36 -17.26 -15.25 25.38
C PRO A 36 -18.62 -14.57 25.25
N GLU A 37 -19.47 -15.07 24.35
CA GLU A 37 -20.80 -14.51 24.12
C GLU A 37 -21.66 -14.49 25.40
N SER A 38 -21.68 -15.61 26.13
CA SER A 38 -22.61 -15.87 27.23
C SER A 38 -22.02 -15.74 28.64
N LEU A 39 -20.76 -15.36 28.79
CA LEU A 39 -20.08 -15.34 30.10
C LEU A 39 -19.25 -14.06 30.29
N ASP A 40 -19.60 -13.30 31.31
CA ASP A 40 -18.87 -12.10 31.73
C ASP A 40 -17.68 -12.43 32.61
N GLY A 41 -16.66 -11.56 32.57
CA GLY A 41 -15.45 -11.69 33.38
C GLY A 41 -14.47 -12.79 32.94
N LEU A 42 -14.78 -13.55 31.88
CA LEU A 42 -13.85 -14.49 31.26
C LEU A 42 -13.24 -13.89 29.99
N LEU A 43 -11.94 -14.07 29.80
CA LEU A 43 -11.23 -13.78 28.57
C LEU A 43 -10.54 -15.04 28.05
N GLY A 44 -10.71 -15.30 26.76
CA GLY A 44 -9.93 -16.30 26.05
C GLY A 44 -8.50 -15.82 25.82
N ALA A 45 -7.55 -16.69 26.10
CA ALA A 45 -6.12 -16.54 25.85
C ALA A 45 -5.63 -17.75 25.04
N GLN A 46 -5.47 -17.55 23.74
CA GLN A 46 -5.07 -18.50 22.68
C GLN A 46 -5.51 -19.97 22.81
N LYS A 47 -4.97 -20.77 23.75
CA LYS A 47 -5.23 -22.22 23.82
C LYS A 47 -6.64 -22.60 24.27
N ASN A 48 -7.37 -21.67 24.88
CA ASN A 48 -8.78 -21.85 25.29
C ASN A 48 -9.77 -21.07 24.40
N LEU A 49 -9.30 -20.43 23.32
CA LEU A 49 -10.17 -19.81 22.32
C LEU A 49 -10.74 -20.86 21.37
N GLY A 50 -12.00 -20.67 20.97
CA GLY A 50 -12.63 -21.47 19.92
C GLY A 50 -12.20 -21.00 18.54
N TYR A 51 -11.76 -21.91 17.69
CA TYR A 51 -11.42 -21.59 16.29
C TYR A 51 -11.87 -22.70 15.35
N THR A 52 -12.03 -22.35 14.08
CA THR A 52 -12.06 -23.33 12.99
C THR A 52 -10.66 -23.95 12.81
N SER A 53 -10.58 -25.11 12.13
CA SER A 53 -9.30 -25.76 11.82
C SER A 53 -8.38 -24.88 10.96
N ILE A 54 -8.97 -24.08 10.05
CA ILE A 54 -8.26 -23.14 9.18
C ILE A 54 -7.62 -22.04 10.01
N VAL A 55 -8.40 -21.35 10.86
CA VAL A 55 -7.88 -20.28 11.73
C VAL A 55 -6.86 -20.85 12.70
N SER A 56 -7.11 -22.02 13.29
CA SER A 56 -6.15 -22.70 14.16
C SER A 56 -4.80 -22.93 13.47
N SER A 57 -4.78 -23.29 12.19
CA SER A 57 -3.52 -23.46 11.44
C SER A 57 -2.70 -22.17 11.35
N ALA A 58 -3.37 -21.02 11.35
CA ALA A 58 -2.77 -19.70 11.22
C ALA A 58 -2.38 -19.05 12.56
N VAL A 59 -3.09 -19.32 13.67
CA VAL A 59 -2.87 -18.65 14.98
C VAL A 59 -2.25 -19.55 16.07
N ARG A 60 -1.96 -20.83 15.78
CA ARG A 60 -1.42 -21.78 16.76
C ARG A 60 0.07 -21.63 17.06
N LEU A 61 0.79 -20.81 16.29
CA LEU A 61 2.21 -20.61 16.46
C LEU A 61 2.50 -19.91 17.80
N HIS A 62 3.69 -20.16 18.36
CA HIS A 62 4.01 -19.78 19.73
C HIS A 62 4.03 -18.27 19.95
N ASP A 63 4.59 -17.54 18.98
CA ASP A 63 4.64 -16.08 18.93
C ASP A 63 3.24 -15.45 18.98
N GLN A 64 2.34 -15.90 18.10
CA GLN A 64 0.95 -15.43 18.08
C GLN A 64 0.21 -15.80 19.36
N SER A 65 0.52 -16.97 19.93
CA SER A 65 -0.06 -17.40 21.21
C SER A 65 0.33 -16.51 22.38
N MET A 66 1.57 -16.06 22.42
CA MET A 66 2.03 -15.10 23.43
C MET A 66 1.36 -13.73 23.24
N ALA A 67 1.27 -13.25 21.99
CA ALA A 67 0.64 -11.96 21.69
C ALA A 67 -0.84 -11.90 22.10
N VAL A 68 -1.60 -12.96 21.81
CA VAL A 68 -3.02 -13.07 22.24
C VAL A 68 -3.12 -13.08 23.77
N GLY A 69 -2.24 -13.79 24.46
CA GLY A 69 -2.20 -13.80 25.92
C GLY A 69 -1.91 -12.42 26.51
N GLN A 70 -0.98 -11.67 25.93
CA GLN A 70 -0.68 -10.29 26.33
C GLN A 70 -1.87 -9.35 26.08
N GLY A 71 -2.52 -9.49 24.92
CA GLY A 71 -3.75 -8.76 24.59
C GLY A 71 -4.86 -9.01 25.62
N ALA A 72 -5.14 -10.28 25.95
CA ALA A 72 -6.12 -10.65 26.97
C ALA A 72 -5.76 -10.05 28.35
N GLY A 73 -4.48 -10.10 28.75
CA GLY A 73 -4.01 -9.50 29.99
C GLY A 73 -4.21 -7.98 30.04
N ALA A 74 -3.92 -7.27 28.95
CA ALA A 74 -4.13 -5.83 28.84
C ALA A 74 -5.62 -5.45 28.93
N VAL A 75 -6.50 -6.19 28.25
CA VAL A 75 -7.96 -5.99 28.34
C VAL A 75 -8.45 -6.21 29.77
N ALA A 76 -7.98 -7.25 30.45
CA ALA A 76 -8.33 -7.50 31.85
C ALA A 76 -7.90 -6.35 32.78
N ALA A 77 -6.66 -5.86 32.61
CA ALA A 77 -6.14 -4.76 33.41
C ALA A 77 -6.94 -3.46 33.22
N VAL A 78 -7.24 -3.10 31.97
CA VAL A 78 -8.05 -1.92 31.65
C VAL A 78 -9.49 -2.06 32.18
N SER A 79 -10.08 -3.26 32.08
CA SER A 79 -11.41 -3.55 32.61
C SER A 79 -11.48 -3.30 34.13
N ILE A 80 -10.48 -3.78 34.88
CA ILE A 80 -10.37 -3.56 36.34
C ILE A 80 -10.17 -2.07 36.66
N LEU A 81 -9.29 -1.38 35.92
CA LEU A 81 -8.98 0.04 36.17
C LEU A 81 -10.19 0.96 35.96
N ASN A 82 -11.09 0.61 35.03
CA ASN A 82 -12.25 1.42 34.69
C ASN A 82 -13.57 0.86 35.28
N ASP A 83 -13.51 -0.19 36.10
CA ASP A 83 -14.68 -0.88 36.68
C ASP A 83 -15.75 -1.24 35.62
N CYS A 84 -15.30 -1.84 34.51
CA CYS A 84 -16.17 -2.26 33.40
C CYS A 84 -15.95 -3.72 33.00
N ASN A 85 -16.88 -4.29 32.23
CA ASN A 85 -16.71 -5.65 31.72
C ASN A 85 -15.79 -5.65 30.49
N PRO A 86 -15.04 -6.74 30.25
CA PRO A 86 -14.25 -6.86 29.03
C PRO A 86 -15.05 -6.69 27.72
N ARG A 87 -16.34 -7.04 27.73
CA ARG A 87 -17.25 -6.85 26.59
C ARG A 87 -17.54 -5.39 26.26
N ASP A 88 -17.33 -4.47 27.20
CA ASP A 88 -17.59 -3.04 27.04
C ASP A 88 -16.42 -2.33 26.36
N ILE A 89 -15.21 -2.90 26.45
CA ILE A 89 -13.96 -2.30 25.94
C ILE A 89 -14.00 -2.02 24.43
N PRO A 90 -14.44 -2.94 23.55
CA PRO A 90 -14.45 -2.69 22.10
C PRO A 90 -15.34 -1.53 21.67
N TRP A 91 -16.28 -1.11 22.51
CA TRP A 91 -17.29 -0.11 22.19
C TRP A 91 -16.94 1.30 22.70
N SER A 92 -15.82 1.45 23.42
CA SER A 92 -15.31 2.75 23.86
C SER A 92 -13.95 3.02 23.26
N ARG A 93 -13.82 4.13 22.53
CA ARG A 93 -12.53 4.53 21.94
C ARG A 93 -11.52 4.83 23.04
N ALA A 94 -11.94 5.45 24.14
CA ALA A 94 -11.08 5.71 25.28
C ALA A 94 -10.53 4.42 25.92
N HIS A 95 -11.37 3.39 26.10
CA HIS A 95 -10.91 2.11 26.64
C HIS A 95 -9.98 1.35 25.68
N LEU A 96 -10.30 1.32 24.38
CA LEU A 96 -9.39 0.76 23.36
C LEU A 96 -8.02 1.45 23.38
N ALA A 97 -8.01 2.79 23.47
CA ALA A 97 -6.79 3.57 23.57
C ALA A 97 -5.94 3.19 24.79
N GLN A 98 -6.56 2.94 25.95
CA GLN A 98 -5.84 2.47 27.14
C GLN A 98 -5.22 1.09 26.91
N VAL A 99 -5.93 0.15 26.26
CA VAL A 99 -5.39 -1.18 25.92
C VAL A 99 -4.17 -1.05 25.01
N TRP A 100 -4.26 -0.23 23.96
CA TRP A 100 -3.12 0.02 23.06
C TRP A 100 -1.95 0.67 23.76
N ASN A 101 -2.19 1.63 24.67
CA ASN A 101 -1.13 2.28 25.46
C ASN A 101 -0.40 1.29 26.37
N VAL A 102 -1.12 0.36 27.01
CA VAL A 102 -0.52 -0.68 27.86
C VAL A 102 0.31 -1.66 27.05
N LEU A 103 -0.15 -2.05 25.86
CA LEU A 103 0.55 -3.01 24.99
C LEU A 103 1.77 -2.39 24.29
N ALA A 104 1.66 -1.16 23.81
CA ALA A 104 2.70 -0.46 23.07
C ALA A 104 3.34 0.65 23.93
N THR A 105 3.98 0.23 25.02
CA THR A 105 4.86 1.09 25.85
C THR A 105 6.30 0.59 25.80
N ALA A 106 7.25 1.52 25.84
CA ALA A 106 8.68 1.24 25.91
C ALA A 106 9.28 1.63 27.29
N GLU A 107 8.43 1.84 28.29
CA GLU A 107 8.87 2.22 29.64
C GLU A 107 9.57 1.05 30.35
N ASN A 108 10.54 1.38 31.23
CA ASN A 108 11.22 0.41 32.10
C ASN A 108 11.92 -0.75 31.38
N GLY A 109 12.40 -0.53 30.15
CA GLY A 109 13.13 -1.53 29.36
C GLY A 109 12.23 -2.62 28.75
N GLN A 110 10.92 -2.40 28.74
CA GLN A 110 9.98 -3.28 28.02
C GLN A 110 10.11 -3.07 26.51
N VAL A 111 9.95 -4.16 25.76
CA VAL A 111 9.83 -4.09 24.30
C VAL A 111 8.35 -3.86 23.97
N PRO A 112 8.00 -2.76 23.29
CA PRO A 112 6.62 -2.46 22.94
C PRO A 112 6.05 -3.53 22.01
N GLN A 113 4.79 -3.93 22.21
CA GLN A 113 4.15 -4.90 21.34
C GLN A 113 3.82 -4.32 19.97
N THR A 114 3.87 -5.18 18.96
CA THR A 114 3.44 -4.83 17.61
C THR A 114 1.91 -4.82 17.56
N LEU A 115 1.32 -3.64 17.42
CA LEU A 115 -0.13 -3.46 17.30
C LEU A 115 -0.60 -3.44 15.85
N TRP A 116 0.16 -2.81 14.95
CA TRP A 116 -0.05 -2.85 13.50
C TRP A 116 1.18 -3.51 12.83
N PRO A 117 1.01 -4.42 11.87
CA PRO A 117 2.08 -5.34 11.49
C PRO A 117 3.07 -4.81 10.44
N PHE A 118 3.53 -3.56 10.53
CA PHE A 118 4.48 -2.98 9.55
C PHE A 118 5.78 -3.80 9.40
N GLY A 119 6.10 -4.21 8.17
CA GLY A 119 7.23 -5.08 7.83
C GLY A 119 8.60 -4.49 8.12
N ASP A 120 8.70 -3.18 8.06
CA ASP A 120 9.93 -2.40 8.01
C ASP A 120 10.21 -1.54 9.27
N LEU A 121 9.46 -1.74 10.35
CA LEU A 121 9.60 -0.96 11.58
C LEU A 121 9.92 -1.85 12.80
N ASP A 122 11.18 -1.83 13.22
CA ASP A 122 11.65 -2.60 14.38
C ASP A 122 11.13 -2.01 15.71
N PRO A 123 10.75 -2.84 16.71
CA PRO A 123 10.32 -2.38 18.04
C PRO A 123 11.30 -1.49 18.79
N THR A 124 12.59 -1.53 18.44
CA THR A 124 13.64 -0.67 19.02
C THR A 124 13.74 0.70 18.33
N HIS A 125 13.08 0.89 17.18
CA HIS A 125 13.11 2.14 16.44
C HIS A 125 12.45 3.28 17.26
N PRO A 126 13.05 4.49 17.35
CA PRO A 126 12.52 5.58 18.18
C PRO A 126 11.08 5.99 17.85
N ALA A 127 10.68 5.85 16.59
CA ALA A 127 9.32 6.16 16.13
C ALA A 127 8.31 5.03 16.35
N PHE A 128 8.74 3.82 16.76
CA PHE A 128 7.89 2.63 16.79
C PHE A 128 6.57 2.86 17.53
N VAL A 129 6.64 3.34 18.78
CA VAL A 129 5.43 3.59 19.58
C VAL A 129 4.51 4.61 18.91
N ALA A 130 5.05 5.72 18.40
CA ALA A 130 4.26 6.76 17.74
C ALA A 130 3.53 6.21 16.51
N VAL A 131 4.26 5.50 15.65
CA VAL A 131 3.73 4.90 14.42
C VAL A 131 2.64 3.86 14.74
N GLN A 132 2.89 2.96 15.68
CA GLN A 132 1.91 1.93 16.07
C GLN A 132 0.61 2.54 16.63
N GLN A 133 0.73 3.56 17.49
CA GLN A 133 -0.42 4.23 18.08
C GLN A 133 -1.23 5.02 17.05
N MET A 134 -0.57 5.63 16.06
CA MET A 134 -1.23 6.31 14.94
C MET A 134 -1.89 5.32 13.98
N ALA A 135 -1.24 4.19 13.70
CA ALA A 135 -1.76 3.16 12.80
C ALA A 135 -3.06 2.53 13.30
N VAL A 136 -3.10 2.05 14.55
CA VAL A 136 -4.32 1.42 15.11
C VAL A 136 -5.49 2.39 15.30
N ARG A 137 -5.21 3.70 15.30
CA ARG A 137 -6.22 4.77 15.30
C ARG A 137 -6.63 5.22 13.90
N GLN A 138 -6.09 4.59 12.84
CA GLN A 138 -6.31 4.95 11.45
C GLN A 138 -5.92 6.40 11.11
N ILE A 139 -4.97 6.96 11.86
CA ILE A 139 -4.44 8.31 11.65
C ILE A 139 -3.51 8.33 10.43
N LEU A 140 -2.77 7.25 10.20
CA LEU A 140 -1.89 7.14 9.04
C LEU A 140 -2.71 6.88 7.77
N PRO A 141 -2.40 7.54 6.64
CA PRO A 141 -3.07 7.32 5.36
C PRO A 141 -2.56 6.05 4.68
N MET A 142 -2.78 4.92 5.33
CA MET A 142 -2.37 3.61 4.84
C MET A 142 -3.35 3.14 3.77
N GLN A 143 -2.81 2.62 2.69
CA GLN A 143 -3.60 1.89 1.72
C GLN A 143 -3.84 0.45 2.20
N PRO A 144 -4.91 -0.23 1.74
CA PRO A 144 -5.29 -1.55 2.25
C PRO A 144 -4.21 -2.64 2.09
N PHE A 145 -3.31 -2.48 1.11
CA PHE A 145 -2.23 -3.39 0.76
C PHE A 145 -0.86 -2.95 1.30
N GLU A 146 -0.77 -1.77 1.91
CA GLU A 146 0.48 -1.28 2.46
C GLU A 146 0.84 -2.06 3.71
N VAL A 147 1.94 -2.82 3.60
CA VAL A 147 2.47 -3.62 4.71
C VAL A 147 3.69 -2.98 5.36
N ASP A 148 4.16 -1.84 4.84
CA ASP A 148 5.34 -1.11 5.31
C ASP A 148 5.00 0.34 5.63
N PHE A 149 5.64 0.90 6.66
CA PHE A 149 5.46 2.28 7.08
C PHE A 149 6.34 3.26 6.31
N ARG A 150 7.51 2.80 5.86
CA ARG A 150 8.58 3.54 5.18
C ARG A 150 9.09 4.71 6.04
N PRO A 151 9.81 4.44 7.15
CA PRO A 151 10.18 5.46 8.14
C PRO A 151 11.06 6.59 7.59
N ASP A 152 11.92 6.28 6.62
CA ASP A 152 12.90 7.21 6.04
C ASP A 152 12.36 8.00 4.83
N ASP A 153 11.18 7.63 4.30
CA ASP A 153 10.55 8.37 3.21
C ASP A 153 10.22 9.80 3.66
N PRO A 154 10.21 10.78 2.75
CA PRO A 154 9.81 12.14 3.07
C PRO A 154 8.34 12.18 3.50
N ALA A 155 8.06 12.88 4.60
CA ALA A 155 6.69 13.24 4.96
C ALA A 155 6.23 14.37 4.04
N THR A 156 5.71 14.04 2.84
CA THR A 156 5.26 15.04 1.88
C THR A 156 4.13 15.91 2.43
N PHE A 157 3.95 17.11 1.89
CA PHE A 157 2.87 18.01 2.31
C PHE A 157 1.49 17.35 2.28
N GLU A 158 1.19 16.61 1.19
CA GLU A 158 -0.06 15.89 1.03
C GLU A 158 -0.24 14.80 2.11
N TRP A 159 0.81 14.00 2.35
CA TRP A 159 0.77 12.96 3.36
C TRP A 159 0.57 13.54 4.77
N GLN A 160 1.26 14.63 5.10
CA GLN A 160 1.08 15.34 6.38
C GLN A 160 -0.35 15.89 6.52
N ALA A 161 -0.87 16.56 5.49
CA ALA A 161 -2.22 17.12 5.50
C ALA A 161 -3.27 16.03 5.76
N GLU A 162 -3.11 14.86 5.16
CA GLU A 162 -4.01 13.73 5.37
C GLU A 162 -3.87 13.12 6.77
N VAL A 163 -2.66 13.01 7.33
CA VAL A 163 -2.47 12.61 8.73
C VAL A 163 -3.16 13.57 9.70
N LEU A 164 -3.04 14.87 9.46
CA LEU A 164 -3.72 15.90 10.25
C LEU A 164 -5.23 15.72 10.16
N ARG A 165 -5.78 15.66 8.94
CA ARG A 165 -7.21 15.46 8.69
C ARG A 165 -7.75 14.24 9.45
N ARG A 166 -7.07 13.10 9.35
CA ARG A 166 -7.45 11.85 10.04
C ARG A 166 -7.33 11.93 11.56
N SER A 167 -6.38 12.70 12.07
CA SER A 167 -6.24 12.92 13.52
C SER A 167 -7.48 13.57 14.12
N PHE A 168 -8.07 14.55 13.43
CA PHE A 168 -9.29 15.23 13.86
C PHE A 168 -10.55 14.34 13.81
N LEU A 169 -10.50 13.17 13.17
CA LEU A 169 -11.61 12.21 13.16
C LEU A 169 -11.66 11.32 14.41
N CYS A 170 -10.55 11.19 15.13
CA CYS A 170 -10.45 10.28 16.28
C CYS A 170 -10.03 10.96 17.58
N LYS A 171 -9.56 12.21 17.52
CA LYS A 171 -9.13 12.98 18.69
C LYS A 171 -9.68 14.40 18.69
N ASP A 172 -10.00 14.89 19.89
CA ASP A 172 -10.33 16.28 20.14
C ASP A 172 -9.04 17.11 20.22
N VAL A 173 -8.47 17.40 19.05
CA VAL A 173 -7.17 18.07 18.94
C VAL A 173 -7.38 19.58 19.06
N ALA A 174 -6.81 20.17 20.12
CA ALA A 174 -6.91 21.60 20.37
C ALA A 174 -6.41 22.47 19.19
N PRO A 175 -7.06 23.62 18.89
CA PRO A 175 -6.60 24.55 17.87
C PRO A 175 -5.20 25.10 18.19
N GLY A 176 -4.37 25.30 17.17
CA GLY A 176 -3.06 25.96 17.31
C GLY A 176 -1.87 25.02 17.56
N ILE A 177 -2.06 23.70 17.44
CA ILE A 177 -0.92 22.79 17.26
C ILE A 177 -0.34 23.08 15.86
N THR A 178 0.87 23.63 15.83
CA THR A 178 1.54 24.08 14.59
C THR A 178 1.91 22.91 13.67
N ASP A 179 1.79 23.15 12.37
CA ASP A 179 2.34 22.31 11.29
C ASP A 179 3.84 22.00 11.54
N PRO A 180 4.32 20.81 11.15
CA PRO A 180 5.71 20.39 11.32
C PRO A 180 6.68 21.24 10.49
N GLN A 181 7.97 21.03 10.72
CA GLN A 181 9.04 21.62 9.91
C GLN A 181 9.07 21.02 8.49
N ASN A 182 9.54 21.81 7.52
CA ASN A 182 9.89 21.31 6.18
C ASN A 182 11.00 20.25 6.27
N ASP A 183 11.04 19.34 5.29
CA ASP A 183 12.11 18.34 5.09
C ASP A 183 12.27 17.31 6.23
N THR A 184 11.17 16.79 6.77
CA THR A 184 11.19 15.70 7.78
C THR A 184 10.85 14.34 7.17
N THR A 185 11.39 13.27 7.74
CA THR A 185 10.99 11.90 7.38
C THR A 185 9.63 11.54 7.99
N ARG A 186 8.95 10.51 7.45
CA ARG A 186 7.69 9.99 8.02
C ARG A 186 7.83 9.61 9.48
N ALA A 187 8.96 9.01 9.88
CA ALA A 187 9.24 8.67 11.27
C ALA A 187 9.36 9.90 12.18
N GLU A 188 10.13 10.91 11.75
CA GLU A 188 10.32 12.16 12.51
C GLU A 188 8.99 12.90 12.69
N PHE A 189 8.20 13.00 11.61
CA PHE A 189 6.88 13.60 11.66
C PHE A 189 5.94 12.83 12.60
N ALA A 190 5.88 11.49 12.50
CA ALA A 190 5.03 10.68 13.37
C ALA A 190 5.37 10.87 14.85
N MET A 191 6.66 10.90 15.20
CA MET A 191 7.11 11.21 16.56
C MET A 191 6.70 12.62 17.00
N TYR A 192 6.93 13.62 16.15
CA TYR A 192 6.58 15.02 16.40
C TYR A 192 5.09 15.18 16.68
N TRP A 193 4.26 14.57 15.83
CA TRP A 193 2.81 14.72 15.86
C TRP A 193 2.19 13.92 17.02
N TRP A 194 2.57 12.65 17.17
CA TRP A 194 2.06 11.81 18.26
C TRP A 194 2.34 12.43 19.63
N LYS A 195 3.53 13.01 19.84
CA LYS A 195 3.87 13.70 21.09
C LYS A 195 2.89 14.82 21.47
N ARG A 196 2.23 15.44 20.49
CA ARG A 196 1.27 16.54 20.68
C ARG A 196 -0.16 16.04 20.89
N ILE A 197 -0.54 14.99 20.18
CA ILE A 197 -1.92 14.49 20.19
C ILE A 197 -2.14 13.33 21.18
N ALA A 198 -1.09 12.66 21.66
CA ALA A 198 -1.21 11.47 22.51
C ALA A 198 -2.01 11.70 23.80
N ARG A 199 -2.00 12.93 24.34
CA ARG A 199 -2.72 13.32 25.56
C ARG A 199 -4.05 14.02 25.30
N GLN A 200 -4.40 14.27 24.04
CA GLN A 200 -5.69 14.84 23.69
C GLN A 200 -6.78 13.77 23.86
N PRO A 201 -8.00 14.15 24.28
CA PRO A 201 -9.11 13.21 24.44
C PRO A 201 -9.40 12.43 23.15
N GLU A 202 -9.78 11.16 23.31
CA GLU A 202 -10.32 10.37 22.21
C GLU A 202 -11.76 10.84 21.92
N LEU A 203 -12.12 10.97 20.65
CA LEU A 203 -13.52 11.18 20.24
C LEU A 203 -14.23 9.83 20.26
N GLU A 204 -15.27 9.68 21.07
CA GLU A 204 -16.01 8.42 21.13
C GLU A 204 -16.60 8.03 19.77
N PHE A 205 -16.80 6.74 19.57
CA PHE A 205 -17.43 6.24 18.35
C PHE A 205 -18.84 6.82 18.20
N ASP A 206 -19.27 7.03 16.95
CA ASP A 206 -20.67 7.32 16.71
C ASP A 206 -21.53 6.13 17.17
N ASN A 207 -22.62 6.45 17.83
CA ASN A 207 -23.60 5.51 18.36
C ASN A 207 -25.01 6.04 18.15
N SER A 208 -25.21 6.80 17.05
CA SER A 208 -26.48 7.33 16.59
C SER A 208 -27.51 6.23 16.29
N HIS A 209 -27.04 5.03 15.90
CA HIS A 209 -27.84 3.84 15.61
C HIS A 209 -27.43 2.64 16.50
N PRO A 210 -27.93 2.54 17.74
CA PRO A 210 -27.54 1.46 18.64
C PRO A 210 -28.02 0.09 18.14
N GLY A 211 -27.10 -0.87 18.01
CA GLY A 211 -27.39 -2.24 17.59
C GLY A 211 -27.05 -2.53 16.12
N ASP A 212 -26.80 -1.50 15.32
CA ASP A 212 -26.39 -1.54 13.91
C ASP A 212 -25.80 -0.16 13.58
N ARG A 213 -24.56 0.08 14.03
CA ARG A 213 -23.99 1.44 14.10
C ARG A 213 -23.61 2.04 12.76
N ASP A 214 -23.31 1.22 11.78
CA ASP A 214 -22.95 1.62 10.42
C ASP A 214 -24.10 1.46 9.41
N GLU A 215 -25.26 1.04 9.91
CA GLU A 215 -26.53 0.93 9.18
C GLU A 215 -26.43 -0.03 7.98
N ASP A 216 -25.63 -1.09 8.09
CA ASP A 216 -25.45 -2.09 7.04
C ASP A 216 -26.49 -3.23 7.11
N GLY A 217 -27.29 -3.26 8.19
CA GLY A 217 -28.34 -4.24 8.43
C GLY A 217 -27.87 -5.51 9.15
N ILE A 218 -26.59 -5.60 9.52
CA ILE A 218 -26.00 -6.66 10.34
C ILE A 218 -25.96 -6.18 11.79
N PRO A 219 -26.52 -6.95 12.75
CA PRO A 219 -26.45 -6.54 14.15
C PRO A 219 -25.00 -6.37 14.62
N ASP A 220 -24.70 -5.30 15.37
CA ASP A 220 -23.36 -4.99 15.89
C ASP A 220 -22.65 -6.22 16.48
N ILE A 221 -23.40 -7.08 17.21
CA ILE A 221 -22.87 -8.28 17.89
C ILE A 221 -22.48 -9.40 16.92
N GLU A 222 -23.03 -9.42 15.72
CA GLU A 222 -22.74 -10.36 14.64
C GLU A 222 -21.83 -9.74 13.56
N ASP A 223 -21.68 -8.41 13.58
CA ASP A 223 -20.87 -7.70 12.60
C ASP A 223 -19.37 -7.66 12.97
N PRO A 224 -18.47 -8.16 12.10
CA PRO A 224 -17.02 -7.98 12.25
C PRO A 224 -16.52 -6.53 12.06
N LEU A 225 -17.29 -5.64 11.43
CA LEU A 225 -16.93 -4.26 11.10
C LEU A 225 -17.97 -3.23 11.59
N PRO A 226 -18.32 -3.19 12.89
CA PRO A 226 -19.49 -2.47 13.44
C PRO A 226 -19.40 -0.94 13.42
N TYR A 227 -18.52 -0.38 12.61
CA TYR A 227 -18.32 1.06 12.43
C TYR A 227 -18.09 1.41 10.96
N SER A 228 -18.32 0.47 10.04
CA SER A 228 -17.93 0.61 8.65
C SER A 228 -18.73 -0.36 7.79
N SER A 229 -19.69 0.19 7.02
CA SER A 229 -20.49 -0.51 6.01
C SER A 229 -19.69 -1.04 4.81
N ALA A 230 -18.35 -1.04 4.92
CA ALA A 230 -17.46 -1.71 4.00
C ALA A 230 -17.58 -3.23 4.12
N SER A 231 -17.37 -3.94 3.02
CA SER A 231 -17.40 -5.40 3.06
C SER A 231 -16.26 -5.96 3.93
N SER A 232 -16.61 -6.91 4.80
CA SER A 232 -15.64 -7.76 5.52
C SER A 232 -14.92 -8.75 4.60
N THR A 233 -15.43 -8.94 3.38
CA THR A 233 -14.72 -9.60 2.29
C THR A 233 -13.87 -8.57 1.58
N TRP A 234 -12.57 -8.82 1.48
CA TRP A 234 -11.73 -8.06 0.57
C TRP A 234 -12.33 -8.20 -0.84
N PRO A 235 -12.70 -7.09 -1.51
CA PRO A 235 -12.98 -7.17 -2.94
C PRO A 235 -11.73 -7.74 -3.62
N GLU A 236 -11.90 -8.32 -4.82
CA GLU A 236 -10.74 -8.70 -5.62
C GLU A 236 -9.81 -7.49 -5.69
N PHE A 237 -8.62 -7.64 -5.12
CA PHE A 237 -7.69 -6.53 -5.02
C PHE A 237 -7.27 -6.14 -6.43
N LYS A 238 -7.64 -4.93 -6.82
CA LYS A 238 -7.23 -4.30 -8.08
C LYS A 238 -6.41 -3.08 -7.75
N LEU A 239 -5.30 -2.95 -8.45
CA LEU A 239 -4.50 -1.72 -8.43
C LEU A 239 -5.34 -0.59 -9.04
N PRO A 240 -5.12 0.67 -8.60
CA PRO A 240 -5.62 1.82 -9.34
C PRO A 240 -5.25 1.73 -10.82
N GLU A 241 -6.10 2.23 -11.71
CA GLU A 241 -5.87 2.18 -13.17
C GLU A 241 -4.53 2.82 -13.54
N ASP A 242 -4.08 3.86 -12.83
CA ASP A 242 -2.78 4.50 -13.07
C ASP A 242 -1.57 3.75 -12.49
N GLN A 243 -1.77 2.55 -11.95
CA GLN A 243 -0.76 1.76 -11.23
C GLN A 243 -0.80 0.27 -11.54
N ASP A 244 -1.69 -0.20 -12.42
CA ASP A 244 -1.88 -1.62 -12.70
C ASP A 244 -1.02 -2.15 -13.85
N GLY A 245 -0.38 -1.24 -14.59
CA GLY A 245 0.49 -1.51 -15.73
C GLY A 245 -0.28 -1.90 -16.99
N ILE A 246 -1.60 -1.77 -17.01
CA ILE A 246 -2.46 -2.14 -18.13
C ILE A 246 -2.72 -0.90 -18.98
N PRO A 247 -2.28 -0.88 -20.25
CA PRO A 247 -2.57 0.23 -21.15
C PRO A 247 -4.07 0.51 -21.25
N GLU A 248 -4.45 1.77 -21.03
CA GLU A 248 -5.84 2.22 -21.13
C GLU A 248 -6.42 1.96 -22.53
N ASP A 249 -7.68 1.53 -22.58
CA ASP A 249 -8.44 1.41 -23.83
C ASP A 249 -8.97 2.80 -24.22
N VAL A 250 -8.23 3.50 -25.08
CA VAL A 250 -8.56 4.85 -25.54
C VAL A 250 -9.23 4.85 -26.90
N GLU A 251 -10.25 5.70 -27.07
CA GLU A 251 -10.91 5.87 -28.37
C GLU A 251 -10.00 6.55 -29.41
N GLY A 252 -10.11 6.12 -30.66
CA GLY A 252 -9.46 6.75 -31.80
C GLY A 252 -8.12 6.14 -32.18
N LYS A 253 -7.27 6.92 -32.85
CA LYS A 253 -5.97 6.45 -33.32
C LYS A 253 -4.98 6.47 -32.16
N VAL A 254 -4.51 5.29 -31.76
CA VAL A 254 -3.50 5.13 -30.72
C VAL A 254 -2.37 4.25 -31.23
N GLN A 255 -1.16 4.55 -30.79
CA GLN A 255 0.02 3.74 -31.06
C GLN A 255 0.61 3.26 -29.75
N HIS A 256 0.69 1.93 -29.60
CA HIS A 256 1.28 1.29 -28.45
C HIS A 256 2.67 0.75 -28.76
N ILE A 257 3.59 0.93 -27.82
CA ILE A 257 4.95 0.39 -27.87
C ILE A 257 5.15 -0.47 -26.63
N ASN A 258 5.54 -1.74 -26.83
CA ASN A 258 5.94 -2.64 -25.77
C ASN A 258 7.47 -2.79 -25.77
N PHE A 259 8.10 -2.52 -24.64
CA PHE A 259 9.53 -2.64 -24.43
C PHE A 259 9.83 -4.02 -23.82
N ALA A 260 10.36 -4.92 -24.64
CA ALA A 260 10.54 -6.32 -24.25
C ALA A 260 11.73 -6.96 -24.96
N GLY A 261 12.33 -7.98 -24.35
CA GLY A 261 13.45 -8.70 -24.98
C GLY A 261 13.07 -9.34 -26.32
N ALA A 262 14.03 -9.48 -27.23
CA ALA A 262 13.78 -9.96 -28.61
C ALA A 262 13.13 -11.35 -28.72
N ASN A 263 13.25 -12.19 -27.68
CA ASN A 263 12.67 -13.53 -27.62
C ASN A 263 11.27 -13.57 -26.99
N VAL A 264 10.75 -12.41 -26.56
CA VAL A 264 9.39 -12.31 -26.01
C VAL A 264 8.38 -12.35 -27.16
N ARG A 265 7.26 -13.04 -26.94
CA ARG A 265 6.14 -13.06 -27.87
C ARG A 265 5.64 -11.63 -28.11
N LYS A 266 5.51 -11.23 -29.38
CA LYS A 266 4.91 -9.95 -29.77
C LYS A 266 3.44 -9.89 -29.36
N VAL A 267 2.99 -8.72 -28.93
CA VAL A 267 1.62 -8.47 -28.52
C VAL A 267 0.89 -7.81 -29.68
N ASP A 268 -0.28 -8.32 -30.03
CA ASP A 268 -1.09 -7.75 -31.10
C ASP A 268 -1.48 -6.31 -30.75
N GLY A 269 -1.36 -5.39 -31.72
CA GLY A 269 -1.59 -3.95 -31.51
C GLY A 269 -0.38 -3.17 -31.02
N PHE A 270 0.71 -3.84 -30.59
CA PHE A 270 1.91 -3.18 -30.08
C PHE A 270 3.06 -3.23 -31.08
N LEU A 271 3.77 -2.12 -31.22
CA LEU A 271 5.13 -2.13 -31.72
C LEU A 271 6.04 -2.77 -30.67
N HIS A 272 6.86 -3.72 -31.09
CA HIS A 272 7.81 -4.40 -30.22
C HIS A 272 9.19 -3.74 -30.34
N ASP A 273 9.64 -3.11 -29.25
CA ASP A 273 11.00 -2.58 -29.13
C ASP A 273 11.83 -3.49 -28.23
N ALA A 274 12.94 -4.00 -28.76
CA ALA A 274 13.85 -4.90 -28.06
C ALA A 274 15.21 -4.29 -27.78
N GLY A 275 15.29 -2.97 -27.69
CA GLY A 275 16.46 -2.25 -27.21
C GLY A 275 17.51 -1.95 -28.28
N GLN A 276 17.21 -2.15 -29.56
CA GLN A 276 18.19 -1.88 -30.63
C GLN A 276 18.30 -0.37 -30.89
N PRO A 277 19.46 0.10 -31.39
CA PRO A 277 19.63 1.51 -31.78
C PRO A 277 18.59 1.99 -32.80
N PHE A 278 18.35 3.29 -32.84
CA PHE A 278 17.45 3.91 -33.80
C PHE A 278 17.82 3.50 -35.24
N ASP A 279 16.81 3.02 -35.96
CA ASP A 279 16.91 2.67 -37.37
C ASP A 279 15.85 3.44 -38.16
N ALA A 280 16.26 4.08 -39.25
CA ALA A 280 15.39 4.95 -40.03
C ALA A 280 14.30 4.17 -40.80
N GLN A 281 14.53 2.89 -41.13
CA GLN A 281 13.52 2.07 -41.81
C GLN A 281 12.46 1.58 -40.83
N ARG A 282 12.88 1.18 -39.63
CA ARG A 282 11.99 0.82 -38.52
C ARG A 282 11.25 2.04 -37.96
N GLY A 283 11.88 3.21 -38.03
CA GLY A 283 11.33 4.47 -37.58
C GLY A 283 11.39 4.70 -36.07
N PHE A 284 12.04 3.82 -35.32
CA PHE A 284 12.24 3.97 -33.88
C PHE A 284 13.47 3.21 -33.36
N GLY A 285 13.90 3.55 -32.15
CA GLY A 285 14.91 2.84 -31.37
C GLY A 285 15.70 3.75 -30.43
N TRP A 286 16.74 3.20 -29.83
CA TRP A 286 17.51 3.83 -28.76
C TRP A 286 18.75 4.58 -29.28
N SER A 287 19.31 5.49 -28.48
CA SER A 287 20.54 6.19 -28.85
C SER A 287 21.76 5.25 -28.93
N ARG A 288 21.73 4.18 -28.13
CA ARG A 288 22.71 3.09 -28.09
C ARG A 288 21.98 1.75 -27.98
N ASP A 289 22.72 0.65 -28.13
CA ASP A 289 22.15 -0.69 -27.99
C ASP A 289 21.97 -1.04 -26.51
N ILE A 290 20.72 -1.19 -26.07
CA ILE A 290 20.35 -1.66 -24.73
C ILE A 290 19.63 -3.01 -24.77
N SER A 291 19.72 -3.75 -25.88
CA SER A 291 18.99 -5.01 -26.05
C SER A 291 19.33 -6.08 -25.00
N ALA A 292 20.51 -5.99 -24.37
CA ALA A 292 20.90 -6.83 -23.24
C ALA A 292 20.17 -6.50 -21.93
N ASN A 293 19.63 -5.29 -21.80
CA ASN A 293 18.95 -4.80 -20.61
C ASN A 293 17.44 -5.01 -20.72
N ASN A 294 17.04 -6.27 -20.82
CA ASN A 294 15.62 -6.65 -20.84
C ASN A 294 15.30 -7.64 -19.73
N ARG A 295 14.05 -7.65 -19.30
CA ARG A 295 13.51 -8.66 -18.38
C ARG A 295 12.10 -9.07 -18.79
N LYS A 296 11.79 -10.35 -18.54
CA LYS A 296 10.45 -10.93 -18.43
C LYS A 296 10.44 -11.71 -17.13
N ARG A 297 9.46 -11.47 -16.26
CA ARG A 297 9.48 -12.04 -14.89
C ARG A 297 8.67 -13.32 -14.76
N ASP A 298 7.77 -13.60 -15.70
CA ASP A 298 6.80 -14.70 -15.66
C ASP A 298 5.94 -14.64 -14.38
N ARG A 299 5.50 -13.42 -14.00
CA ARG A 299 4.68 -13.18 -12.80
C ARG A 299 3.26 -12.74 -13.11
N LEU A 300 3.07 -12.05 -14.23
CA LEU A 300 1.77 -11.55 -14.70
C LEU A 300 1.47 -12.11 -16.10
N ASP A 301 0.19 -12.30 -16.41
CA ASP A 301 -0.24 -12.89 -17.68
C ASP A 301 -0.10 -11.91 -18.86
N GLU A 302 -0.30 -10.62 -18.60
CA GLU A 302 -0.25 -9.54 -19.57
C GLU A 302 1.21 -9.16 -19.85
N ILE A 303 1.68 -9.51 -21.05
CA ILE A 303 3.06 -9.28 -21.47
C ILE A 303 3.52 -7.83 -21.31
N PRO A 304 2.76 -6.79 -21.71
CA PRO A 304 3.25 -5.41 -21.63
C PRO A 304 3.69 -4.97 -20.23
N ARG A 305 3.04 -5.45 -19.16
CA ARG A 305 3.43 -5.16 -17.77
C ARG A 305 4.41 -6.17 -17.16
N ASP A 306 4.48 -7.38 -17.69
CA ASP A 306 5.45 -8.39 -17.21
C ASP A 306 6.83 -8.29 -17.89
N THR A 307 6.98 -7.38 -18.85
CA THR A 307 8.24 -7.11 -19.56
C THR A 307 8.66 -5.66 -19.48
N PHE A 308 9.96 -5.43 -19.53
CA PHE A 308 10.53 -4.09 -19.61
C PHE A 308 11.94 -4.10 -20.23
N LEU A 309 12.33 -2.92 -20.73
CA LEU A 309 13.74 -2.55 -20.89
C LEU A 309 14.16 -1.65 -19.72
N PHE A 310 15.45 -1.60 -19.41
CA PHE A 310 15.92 -0.73 -18.33
C PHE A 310 17.28 -0.09 -18.60
N THR A 311 17.49 1.08 -18.00
CA THR A 311 18.78 1.77 -17.94
C THR A 311 19.37 1.67 -16.53
N ARG A 312 20.69 1.78 -16.41
CA ARG A 312 21.40 1.97 -15.12
C ARG A 312 21.92 3.38 -14.90
N SER A 313 22.06 4.14 -15.99
CA SER A 313 22.24 5.59 -15.96
C SER A 313 21.02 6.20 -16.65
N ASP A 314 21.11 6.46 -17.94
CA ASP A 314 20.20 7.25 -18.76
C ASP A 314 20.27 6.76 -20.21
N ASP A 315 19.18 6.76 -20.96
CA ASP A 315 19.23 6.58 -22.43
C ASP A 315 17.99 7.19 -23.08
N ILE A 316 18.11 7.53 -24.35
CA ILE A 316 17.05 8.19 -25.12
C ILE A 316 16.51 7.23 -26.17
N TRP A 317 15.23 6.93 -26.07
CA TRP A 317 14.45 6.31 -27.11
C TRP A 317 13.82 7.37 -28.03
N THR A 318 13.85 7.13 -29.33
CA THR A 318 13.31 8.05 -30.35
C THR A 318 12.37 7.30 -31.29
N MET A 319 11.25 7.92 -31.64
CA MET A 319 10.32 7.45 -32.66
C MET A 319 9.99 8.57 -33.65
N ASN A 320 9.99 8.24 -34.95
CA ASN A 320 9.45 9.10 -35.98
C ASN A 320 7.95 9.28 -35.77
N LEU A 321 7.51 10.52 -35.56
CA LEU A 321 6.12 10.87 -35.28
C LEU A 321 5.81 12.19 -36.00
N PRO A 322 4.75 12.27 -36.83
CA PRO A 322 4.44 13.51 -37.54
C PRO A 322 4.22 14.68 -36.58
N ASN A 323 4.55 15.89 -37.04
CA ASN A 323 4.32 17.09 -36.26
C ASN A 323 2.85 17.22 -35.85
N GLY A 324 2.62 17.62 -34.60
CA GLY A 324 1.30 17.71 -33.99
C GLY A 324 1.39 17.60 -32.47
N THR A 325 0.23 17.71 -31.81
CA THR A 325 0.11 17.55 -30.36
C THR A 325 -0.35 16.14 -30.03
N TYR A 326 0.29 15.52 -29.05
CA TYR A 326 0.01 14.15 -28.64
C TYR A 326 -0.12 14.05 -27.13
N HIS A 327 -1.06 13.24 -26.67
CA HIS A 327 -1.12 12.74 -25.32
C HIS A 327 -0.23 11.48 -25.24
N VAL A 328 0.80 11.52 -24.40
CA VAL A 328 1.78 10.46 -24.24
C VAL A 328 1.69 9.91 -22.82
N THR A 329 1.40 8.62 -22.71
CA THR A 329 1.38 7.89 -21.44
C THR A 329 2.56 6.93 -21.39
N VAL A 330 3.30 6.94 -20.29
CA VAL A 330 4.45 6.07 -20.06
C VAL A 330 4.21 5.24 -18.80
N CYS A 331 4.45 3.93 -18.90
CA CYS A 331 4.42 3.01 -17.78
C CYS A 331 5.83 2.60 -17.36
N VAL A 332 6.10 2.69 -16.05
CA VAL A 332 7.33 2.17 -15.43
C VAL A 332 7.02 1.24 -14.26
N GLY A 333 7.89 0.24 -14.03
CA GLY A 333 7.74 -0.72 -12.94
C GLY A 333 8.38 -2.08 -13.22
N ASP A 334 8.38 -2.94 -12.21
CA ASP A 334 8.90 -4.31 -12.30
C ASP A 334 7.98 -5.27 -11.55
N SER A 335 7.44 -6.26 -12.27
CA SER A 335 6.51 -7.24 -11.70
C SER A 335 7.14 -8.18 -10.66
N GLY A 336 8.48 -8.18 -10.54
CA GLY A 336 9.20 -9.07 -9.65
C GLY A 336 10.05 -8.40 -8.57
N HIS A 337 10.28 -7.08 -8.63
CA HIS A 337 11.13 -6.36 -7.67
C HIS A 337 10.65 -4.91 -7.49
N GLU A 338 10.89 -4.34 -6.32
CA GLU A 338 10.75 -2.89 -6.12
C GLU A 338 11.79 -2.13 -6.95
N GLN A 339 11.42 -0.95 -7.42
CA GLN A 339 12.30 -0.01 -8.11
C GLN A 339 12.23 1.34 -7.42
N PHE A 340 13.37 2.01 -7.34
CA PHE A 340 13.55 3.33 -6.75
C PHE A 340 14.23 4.23 -7.77
N GLY A 341 14.14 5.56 -7.63
CA GLY A 341 14.90 6.46 -8.47
C GLY A 341 14.55 6.41 -9.95
N GLN A 342 13.33 6.04 -10.30
CA GLN A 342 12.88 5.99 -11.70
C GLN A 342 12.63 7.41 -12.22
N ASN A 343 13.17 7.71 -13.41
CA ASN A 343 13.09 9.04 -14.00
C ASN A 343 12.69 8.93 -15.47
N VAL A 344 11.73 9.75 -15.91
CA VAL A 344 11.25 9.77 -17.30
C VAL A 344 11.08 11.21 -17.75
N THR A 345 11.63 11.52 -18.92
CA THR A 345 11.48 12.82 -19.59
C THR A 345 10.95 12.59 -21.00
N VAL A 346 9.92 13.33 -21.41
CA VAL A 346 9.33 13.24 -22.76
C VAL A 346 9.51 14.57 -23.47
N ASN A 347 10.12 14.56 -24.67
CA ASN A 347 10.48 15.76 -25.43
C ASN A 347 11.19 16.84 -24.59
N GLY A 348 12.12 16.42 -23.70
CA GLY A 348 12.87 17.30 -22.81
C GLY A 348 12.09 17.82 -21.59
N SER A 349 10.79 17.50 -21.49
CA SER A 349 9.94 17.86 -20.34
C SER A 349 9.83 16.69 -19.34
N PRO A 350 10.06 16.92 -18.04
CA PRO A 350 10.05 15.88 -17.02
C PRO A 350 8.64 15.36 -16.80
N LEU A 351 8.44 14.04 -16.93
CA LEU A 351 7.18 13.36 -16.65
C LEU A 351 7.21 12.68 -15.27
N MET A 352 8.32 12.04 -14.93
CA MET A 352 8.53 11.33 -13.66
C MET A 352 9.90 11.70 -13.09
N ARG A 353 9.97 11.93 -11.78
CA ARG A 353 11.23 12.23 -11.07
C ARG A 353 11.33 11.42 -9.79
N ASP A 354 12.44 10.71 -9.64
CA ASP A 354 12.78 9.93 -8.44
C ASP A 354 11.62 9.04 -7.96
N VAL A 355 10.95 8.38 -8.91
CA VAL A 355 9.75 7.58 -8.65
C VAL A 355 10.14 6.22 -8.06
N ARG A 356 9.37 5.80 -7.04
CA ARG A 356 9.39 4.45 -6.48
C ARG A 356 8.16 3.66 -6.97
N THR A 357 8.36 2.39 -7.32
CA THR A 357 7.28 1.43 -7.57
C THR A 357 7.54 0.15 -6.77
N GLU A 358 6.50 -0.39 -6.13
CA GLU A 358 6.57 -1.65 -5.39
C GLU A 358 6.65 -2.87 -6.33
N THR A 359 7.03 -4.03 -5.78
CA THR A 359 7.03 -5.28 -6.56
C THR A 359 5.63 -5.60 -7.07
N GLY A 360 5.45 -5.72 -8.39
CA GLY A 360 4.13 -5.99 -8.98
C GLY A 360 3.26 -4.76 -9.18
N TRP A 361 3.78 -3.57 -8.85
CA TRP A 361 3.12 -2.28 -9.02
C TRP A 361 3.79 -1.50 -10.14
N PHE A 362 3.01 -0.65 -10.78
CA PHE A 362 3.47 0.21 -11.87
C PHE A 362 3.12 1.65 -11.55
N LEU A 363 3.72 2.58 -12.30
CA LEU A 363 3.25 3.95 -12.36
C LEU A 363 3.04 4.34 -13.81
N GLU A 364 1.84 4.83 -14.07
CA GLU A 364 1.44 5.37 -15.35
C GLU A 364 1.27 6.87 -15.20
N LYS A 365 2.02 7.64 -16.00
CA LYS A 365 1.84 9.08 -16.07
C LYS A 365 1.71 9.51 -17.50
N SER A 366 0.88 10.53 -17.68
CA SER A 366 0.54 11.09 -18.97
C SER A 366 0.92 12.56 -19.04
N MET A 367 1.29 13.01 -20.23
CA MET A 367 1.44 14.44 -20.52
C MET A 367 1.13 14.73 -21.99
N GLU A 368 0.68 15.95 -22.26
CA GLU A 368 0.61 16.46 -23.62
C GLU A 368 1.99 16.97 -24.07
N VAL A 369 2.39 16.62 -25.28
CA VAL A 369 3.63 17.06 -25.92
C VAL A 369 3.38 17.55 -27.34
N GLU A 370 4.07 18.61 -27.73
CA GLU A 370 4.11 19.10 -29.10
C GLU A 370 5.33 18.51 -29.83
N VAL A 371 5.09 17.92 -31.00
CA VAL A 371 6.12 17.40 -31.89
C VAL A 371 6.31 18.39 -33.03
N THR A 372 7.53 18.91 -33.19
CA THR A 372 7.85 19.96 -34.16
C THR A 372 8.95 19.58 -35.16
N ASP A 373 9.73 18.55 -34.86
CA ASP A 373 10.87 18.08 -35.65
C ASP A 373 10.65 16.68 -36.26
N GLY A 374 9.41 16.19 -36.23
CA GLY A 374 9.02 14.88 -36.73
C GLY A 374 9.41 13.71 -35.80
N LYS A 375 9.74 13.98 -34.53
CA LYS A 375 10.20 12.97 -33.57
C LYS A 375 9.57 13.13 -32.19
N LEU A 376 9.29 11.99 -31.58
CA LEU A 376 9.07 11.86 -30.14
C LEU A 376 10.34 11.31 -29.51
N THR A 377 10.82 11.93 -28.44
CA THR A 377 11.93 11.43 -27.63
C THR A 377 11.47 11.14 -26.20
N ILE A 378 11.90 9.99 -25.68
CA ILE A 378 11.68 9.58 -24.30
C ILE A 378 13.03 9.22 -23.71
N GLU A 379 13.47 9.97 -22.71
CA GLU A 379 14.66 9.66 -21.93
C GLU A 379 14.24 8.94 -20.65
N ILE A 380 14.90 7.82 -20.34
CA ILE A 380 14.69 7.08 -19.11
C ILE A 380 15.97 6.98 -18.28
N GLY A 381 15.84 7.15 -16.98
CA GLY A 381 16.95 7.20 -16.04
C GLY A 381 17.56 8.59 -15.88
N MET A 382 18.71 8.66 -15.23
CA MET A 382 19.42 9.91 -14.95
C MET A 382 20.93 9.65 -14.93
N ILE A 383 21.70 10.58 -15.51
CA ILE A 383 23.16 10.56 -15.46
C ILE A 383 23.61 10.53 -13.98
N ASP A 384 24.64 9.73 -13.68
CA ASP A 384 25.18 9.50 -12.34
C ASP A 384 24.21 8.86 -11.32
N SER A 385 23.04 8.41 -11.77
CA SER A 385 22.17 7.53 -10.98
C SER A 385 22.76 6.11 -10.92
N ASN A 386 22.51 5.42 -9.81
CA ASN A 386 22.80 3.99 -9.65
C ASN A 386 21.51 3.13 -9.61
N THR A 387 20.36 3.76 -9.86
CA THR A 387 19.05 3.12 -9.87
C THR A 387 18.62 2.79 -11.29
N ASN A 388 17.69 1.83 -11.42
CA ASN A 388 17.15 1.51 -12.74
C ASN A 388 15.91 2.35 -13.00
N THR A 389 15.68 2.72 -14.26
CA THR A 389 14.32 3.02 -14.75
C THR A 389 13.86 1.88 -15.64
N CYS A 390 12.77 1.21 -15.24
CA CYS A 390 12.22 0.05 -15.93
C CYS A 390 11.02 0.49 -16.76
N ILE A 391 11.20 0.72 -18.07
CA ILE A 391 10.11 1.11 -18.97
C ILE A 391 9.41 -0.12 -19.53
N ASN A 392 8.10 -0.19 -19.35
CA ASN A 392 7.28 -1.34 -19.76
C ASN A 392 6.67 -1.09 -21.14
N TRP A 393 5.89 -0.02 -21.27
CA TRP A 393 5.21 0.36 -22.49
C TRP A 393 4.99 1.87 -22.57
N VAL A 394 4.72 2.34 -23.79
CA VAL A 394 4.33 3.72 -24.09
C VAL A 394 3.08 3.72 -24.97
N GLN A 395 2.16 4.61 -24.66
CA GLN A 395 0.96 4.87 -25.44
C GLN A 395 1.02 6.30 -25.99
N VAL A 396 0.80 6.45 -27.29
CA VAL A 396 0.83 7.74 -27.99
C VAL A 396 -0.48 7.95 -28.74
N GLN A 397 -1.21 9.01 -28.37
CA GLN A 397 -2.50 9.36 -28.97
C GLN A 397 -2.44 10.80 -29.51
N PRO A 398 -2.80 11.06 -30.78
CA PRO A 398 -2.96 12.42 -31.27
C PRO A 398 -4.07 13.14 -30.51
N VAL A 399 -3.83 14.37 -30.09
CA VAL A 399 -4.87 15.25 -29.58
C VAL A 399 -5.63 15.79 -30.78
N ASN A 400 -6.84 15.30 -31.02
CA ASN A 400 -7.70 15.85 -32.07
C ASN A 400 -8.24 17.21 -31.60
N HIS A 401 -7.96 18.26 -32.37
CA HIS A 401 -8.71 19.52 -32.31
C HIS A 401 -9.91 19.48 -33.26
#